data_AF-A0AAX3LVV7-F1
#
_entry.id   AF-A0AAX3LVV7-F1
#
_cell.length_a   1.000
_cell.length_b   1.000
_cell.length_c   1.000
_cell.angle_alpha   90.00
_cell.angle_beta   90.00
_cell.angle_gamma   90.00
#
_symmetry.space_group_name_H-M   'P 1'
#
loop_
_entity.id
_entity.type
_entity.pdbx_description
1 polymer ?
#
loop_
_entity_poly.entity_id
_entity_poly.type
_entity_poly.pdbx_seq_one_letter_code
_entity_poly.pdbx_strand_id
1 'polypeptide(L)'
;MNAVPQLLFDALSLGGIYAMAALGIALIFGVMKLVNFAHGEYIAFCVFALIVPSTDAVAVMFLGKAPAILLIPLLLLIGAAIAVASEFFVFRHMRNATPVAMMISSFALGFVIQNTLLLVYGKATRSVTPTG
;
A
#
# COMPACT_ATOMS: atom_id res chain seq x y z
N MET A 1 19.17 -43.02 -24.90
CA MET A 1 20.44 -42.25 -24.96
C MET A 1 20.04 -40.87 -25.49
N ASN A 2 19.76 -39.82 -24.72
CA ASN A 2 20.48 -39.25 -23.59
C ASN A 2 19.46 -38.63 -22.60
N ALA A 3 19.14 -39.34 -21.52
CA ALA A 3 18.24 -38.82 -20.48
C ALA A 3 18.93 -37.82 -19.55
N VAL A 4 20.27 -37.89 -19.46
CA VAL A 4 21.07 -37.04 -18.55
C VAL A 4 20.95 -35.53 -18.87
N PRO A 5 21.07 -35.08 -20.14
CA PRO A 5 20.88 -33.67 -20.48
C PRO A 5 19.47 -33.18 -20.16
N GLN A 6 18.46 -34.00 -20.44
CA GLN A 6 17.06 -33.66 -20.19
C GLN A 6 16.77 -33.54 -18.69
N LEU A 7 17.28 -34.47 -17.88
CA LEU A 7 17.19 -34.42 -16.42
C LEU A 7 17.87 -33.17 -15.83
N LEU A 8 19.00 -32.75 -16.42
CA LEU A 8 19.70 -31.53 -16.01
C LEU A 8 18.86 -30.28 -16.31
N PHE A 9 18.24 -30.19 -17.48
CA PHE A 9 17.35 -29.08 -17.82
C PHE A 9 16.10 -29.04 -16.94
N ASP A 10 15.50 -30.19 -16.67
CA ASP A 10 14.34 -30.28 -15.78
C ASP A 10 14.70 -29.86 -14.36
N ALA A 11 15.84 -30.34 -13.83
CA ALA A 11 16.33 -29.96 -12.52
C ALA A 11 16.70 -28.47 -12.42
N LEU A 12 17.30 -27.89 -13.46
CA LEU A 12 17.63 -26.46 -13.53
C LEU A 12 16.37 -25.59 -13.61
N SER A 13 15.39 -25.99 -14.41
CA SER A 13 14.12 -25.27 -14.55
C SER A 13 13.36 -25.27 -13.21
N LEU A 14 13.17 -26.45 -12.62
CA LEU A 14 12.50 -26.61 -11.34
C LEU A 14 13.27 -25.91 -10.21
N GLY A 15 14.59 -26.10 -10.18
CA GLY A 15 15.48 -25.43 -9.23
C GLY A 15 15.48 -23.92 -9.38
N GLY A 16 15.37 -23.39 -10.60
CA GLY A 16 15.27 -21.96 -10.89
C GLY A 16 13.99 -21.34 -10.36
N ILE A 17 12.85 -22.04 -10.50
CA ILE A 17 11.57 -21.60 -9.93
C ILE A 17 11.67 -21.53 -8.40
N TYR A 18 12.21 -22.58 -7.75
CA TYR A 18 12.40 -22.59 -6.30
C TYR A 18 13.44 -21.58 -5.81
N ALA A 19 14.52 -21.40 -6.56
CA ALA A 19 15.55 -20.41 -6.25
C ALA A 19 15.00 -18.99 -6.36
N MET A 20 14.22 -18.66 -7.39
CA MET A 20 13.55 -17.37 -7.52
C MET A 20 12.52 -17.14 -6.40
N ALA A 21 11.75 -18.16 -6.03
CA ALA A 21 10.81 -18.06 -4.92
C ALA A 21 11.54 -17.79 -3.58
N ALA A 22 12.61 -18.55 -3.29
CA ALA A 22 13.44 -18.38 -2.11
C ALA A 22 14.15 -17.02 -2.11
N LEU A 23 14.68 -16.58 -3.26
CA LEU A 23 15.29 -15.26 -3.44
C LEU A 23 14.26 -14.16 -3.20
N GLY A 24 13.01 -14.30 -3.66
CA GLY A 24 11.93 -13.36 -3.39
C GLY A 24 11.70 -13.16 -1.89
N ILE A 25 11.59 -14.25 -1.14
CA ILE A 25 11.46 -14.23 0.32
C ILE A 25 12.72 -13.61 0.97
N ALA A 26 13.92 -13.99 0.51
CA ALA A 26 15.17 -13.44 1.02
C ALA A 26 15.35 -11.94 0.72
N LEU A 27 14.83 -11.44 -0.40
CA LEU A 27 14.84 -10.02 -0.72
C LEU A 27 13.83 -9.26 0.17
N ILE A 28 12.63 -9.81 0.36
CA ILE A 28 11.60 -9.26 1.24
C ILE A 28 12.11 -9.10 2.67
N PHE A 29 12.69 -10.15 3.24
CA PHE A 29 13.09 -10.16 4.65
C PHE A 29 14.56 -9.79 4.89
N GLY A 30 15.44 -9.93 3.89
CA GLY A 30 16.89 -9.78 4.04
C GLY A 30 17.44 -8.44 3.56
N VAL A 31 17.03 -7.96 2.38
CA VAL A 31 17.59 -6.73 1.79
C VAL A 31 16.71 -5.53 2.07
N MET A 32 15.39 -5.65 1.87
CA MET A 32 14.57 -4.45 1.81
C MET A 32 14.46 -3.69 3.14
N LYS A 33 14.69 -4.34 4.30
CA LYS A 33 14.88 -3.87 5.71
C LYS A 33 14.03 -2.69 6.27
N LEU A 34 13.28 -1.98 5.42
CA LEU A 34 12.45 -0.80 5.63
C LEU A 34 11.51 -0.65 4.40
N VAL A 35 10.77 -1.70 4.03
CA VAL A 35 9.63 -1.50 3.13
C VAL A 35 8.50 -0.92 3.95
N ASN A 36 8.25 0.38 3.79
CA ASN A 36 7.03 0.98 4.28
C ASN A 36 5.86 0.54 3.37
N PHE A 37 5.30 -0.63 3.63
CA PHE A 37 4.15 -1.17 2.91
C PHE A 37 2.91 -0.26 2.99
N ALA A 38 2.80 0.53 4.06
CA ALA A 38 1.72 1.52 4.21
C ALA A 38 1.84 2.72 3.25
N HIS A 39 2.96 2.87 2.52
CA HIS A 39 3.14 4.00 1.58
C HIS A 39 2.03 4.08 0.52
N GLY A 40 1.64 2.94 -0.05
CA GLY A 40 0.54 2.90 -1.03
C GLY A 40 -0.81 3.29 -0.42
N GLU A 41 -1.04 2.93 0.84
CA GLU A 41 -2.26 3.25 1.58
C GLU A 41 -2.34 4.72 1.99
N TYR A 42 -1.21 5.39 2.27
CA TYR A 42 -1.19 6.84 2.46
C TYR A 42 -1.61 7.59 1.20
N ILE A 43 -1.13 7.17 0.02
CA ILE A 43 -1.53 7.76 -1.27
C ILE A 43 -3.02 7.53 -1.50
N ALA A 44 -3.51 6.31 -1.29
CA ALA A 44 -4.92 5.99 -1.41
C ALA A 44 -5.77 6.89 -0.49
N PHE A 45 -5.38 7.06 0.77
CA PHE A 45 -6.08 7.93 1.70
C PHE A 45 -6.14 9.39 1.20
N CYS A 46 -5.04 9.94 0.69
CA CYS A 46 -5.02 11.30 0.13
C CYS A 46 -5.99 11.44 -1.05
N VAL A 47 -6.06 10.45 -1.94
CA VAL A 47 -7.00 10.45 -3.08
C VAL A 47 -8.44 10.31 -2.60
N PHE A 48 -8.72 9.42 -1.65
CA PHE A 48 -10.06 9.27 -1.08
C PHE A 48 -10.49 10.53 -0.31
N ALA A 49 -9.57 11.22 0.36
CA ALA A 49 -9.83 12.51 0.99
C ALA A 49 -10.29 13.59 0.00
N LEU A 50 -10.00 13.46 -1.31
CA LEU A 50 -10.58 14.29 -2.38
C LEU A 50 -12.00 13.89 -2.78
N ILE A 51 -12.39 12.63 -2.54
CA ILE A 51 -13.69 12.09 -2.93
C ILE A 51 -14.78 12.43 -1.91
N VAL A 52 -14.48 12.50 -0.59
CA VAL A 52 -15.42 13.01 0.43
C VAL A 52 -16.00 14.37 0.03
N PRO A 53 -15.21 15.27 -0.58
CA PRO A 53 -15.73 16.49 -1.17
C PRO A 53 -16.68 16.39 -2.35
N SER A 54 -16.68 15.29 -3.08
CA SER A 54 -17.31 15.17 -4.41
C SER A 54 -18.70 14.54 -4.42
N THR A 55 -19.14 13.92 -3.33
CA THR A 55 -20.51 13.39 -3.17
C THR A 55 -21.23 14.14 -2.04
N ASP A 56 -21.75 15.32 -2.37
CA ASP A 56 -22.76 16.11 -1.62
C ASP A 56 -22.51 16.49 -0.14
N ALA A 57 -21.43 16.04 0.51
CA ALA A 57 -21.14 16.34 1.91
C ALA A 57 -20.16 17.52 2.15
N VAL A 58 -19.52 18.05 1.10
CA VAL A 58 -18.62 19.23 1.18
C VAL A 58 -19.16 20.39 0.36
N ALA A 59 -20.48 20.59 0.45
CA ALA A 59 -21.04 21.94 0.38
C ALA A 59 -20.59 22.82 1.57
N VAL A 60 -19.86 22.27 2.55
CA VAL A 60 -19.42 22.96 3.78
C VAL A 60 -17.99 23.55 3.70
N MET A 61 -17.18 23.24 2.68
CA MET A 61 -15.81 23.81 2.57
C MET A 61 -15.49 24.46 1.21
N PHE A 62 -16.46 25.02 0.47
CA PHE A 62 -16.20 25.84 -0.74
C PHE A 62 -15.29 25.21 -1.82
N LEU A 63 -15.03 23.90 -1.78
CA LEU A 63 -13.90 23.29 -2.52
C LEU A 63 -14.30 22.53 -3.78
N GLY A 64 -15.59 22.31 -4.04
CA GLY A 64 -16.07 21.61 -5.23
C GLY A 64 -15.76 22.32 -6.56
N LYS A 65 -15.31 23.59 -6.52
CA LYS A 65 -14.83 24.39 -7.66
C LYS A 65 -13.56 25.21 -7.36
N ALA A 66 -12.79 24.83 -6.35
CA ALA A 66 -11.56 25.54 -6.02
C ALA A 66 -10.47 25.28 -7.08
N PRO A 67 -9.67 26.29 -7.47
CA PRO A 67 -8.57 26.10 -8.41
C PRO A 67 -7.55 25.10 -7.85
N ALA A 68 -6.95 24.28 -8.72
CA ALA A 68 -5.98 23.23 -8.34
C ALA A 68 -4.85 23.74 -7.40
N ILE A 69 -4.51 25.02 -7.51
CA ILE A 69 -3.54 25.73 -6.66
C ILE A 69 -3.87 25.67 -5.16
N LEU A 70 -5.15 25.63 -4.77
CA LEU A 70 -5.58 25.51 -3.37
C LEU A 70 -5.73 24.06 -2.91
N LEU A 71 -6.07 23.15 -3.82
CA LEU A 71 -6.26 21.73 -3.53
C LEU A 71 -4.93 21.01 -3.27
N ILE A 72 -3.89 21.31 -4.05
CA ILE A 72 -2.56 20.71 -3.92
C ILE A 72 -1.96 20.88 -2.50
N PRO A 73 -1.87 22.10 -1.93
CA PRO A 73 -1.32 22.27 -0.58
C PRO A 73 -2.19 21.66 0.50
N LEU A 74 -3.52 21.64 0.32
CA LEU A 74 -4.43 20.97 1.25
C LEU A 74 -4.20 19.46 1.27
N LEU A 75 -4.02 18.83 0.09
CA LEU A 75 -3.70 17.41 -0.02
C LEU A 75 -2.37 17.06 0.64
N LEU A 76 -1.35 17.90 0.41
CA LEU A 76 -0.06 17.74 1.05
C LEU A 76 -0.17 17.86 2.58
N LEU A 77 -0.99 18.79 3.08
CA LEU A 77 -1.26 18.94 4.51
C LEU A 77 -1.97 17.71 5.09
N ILE A 78 -3.00 17.18 4.42
CA ILE A 78 -3.73 15.99 4.87
C ILE A 78 -2.79 14.77 4.88
N GLY A 79 -2.04 14.57 3.80
CA GLY A 79 -1.05 13.49 3.71
C GLY A 79 0.03 13.59 4.78
N ALA A 80 0.55 14.80 5.01
CA ALA A 80 1.52 15.06 6.07
C ALA A 80 0.94 14.79 7.47
N ALA A 81 -0.31 15.20 7.72
CA ALA A 81 -0.97 14.97 9.01
C ALA A 81 -1.10 13.47 9.32
N ILE A 82 -1.46 12.65 8.33
CA ILE A 82 -1.58 11.20 8.50
C ILE A 82 -0.21 10.56 8.66
N ALA A 83 0.79 10.98 7.88
CA ALA A 83 2.15 10.49 8.01
C ALA A 83 2.70 10.76 9.42
N VAL A 84 2.48 11.97 9.95
CA VAL A 84 2.85 12.35 11.32
C VAL A 84 2.06 11.56 12.37
N ALA A 85 0.76 11.34 12.17
CA ALA A 85 -0.04 10.53 13.07
C ALA A 85 0.47 9.08 13.12
N SER A 86 0.74 8.47 11.98
CA SER A 86 1.30 7.12 11.90
C SER A 86 2.69 7.02 12.51
N GLU A 87 3.53 8.04 12.31
CA GLU A 87 4.84 8.14 12.97
C GLU A 87 4.66 8.18 14.49
N PHE A 88 3.76 9.02 15.00
CA PHE A 88 3.54 9.19 16.44
C PHE A 88 2.95 7.95 17.11
N PHE A 89 1.94 7.33 16.51
CA PHE A 89 1.20 6.21 17.09
C PHE A 89 1.93 4.88 16.93
N VAL A 90 2.58 4.64 15.78
CA VAL A 90 3.14 3.31 15.46
C VAL A 90 4.66 3.32 15.43
N PHE A 91 5.26 4.08 14.52
CA PHE A 91 6.70 3.98 14.27
C PHE A 91 7.54 4.49 15.44
N ARG A 92 7.11 5.53 16.15
CA ARG A 92 7.81 6.05 17.33
C ARG A 92 7.89 5.03 18.46
N HIS A 93 6.84 4.22 18.65
CA HIS A 93 6.84 3.14 19.65
C HIS A 93 7.63 1.91 19.17
N MET A 94 7.69 1.68 17.85
CA MET A 94 8.38 0.55 17.22
C MET A 94 9.84 0.84 16.86
N ARG A 95 10.37 2.04 17.15
CA ARG A 95 11.72 2.48 16.77
C ARG A 95 12.84 1.58 17.30
N ASN A 96 12.66 0.98 18.47
CA ASN A 96 13.64 0.07 19.08
C ASN A 96 13.35 -1.41 18.75
N ALA A 97 12.33 -1.70 17.95
CA ALA A 97 11.96 -3.05 17.58
C ALA A 97 12.87 -3.61 16.49
N THR A 98 12.86 -4.93 16.32
CA THR A 98 13.62 -5.58 15.25
C THR A 98 13.12 -5.13 13.87
N PRO A 99 13.98 -5.13 12.83
CA PRO A 99 13.57 -4.72 11.48
C PRO A 99 12.36 -5.50 10.95
N VAL A 100 12.26 -6.78 11.32
CA VAL A 100 11.12 -7.64 10.97
C VAL A 100 9.83 -7.15 11.65
N ALA A 101 9.89 -6.78 12.93
CA ALA A 101 8.74 -6.24 13.66
C ALA A 101 8.29 -4.88 13.08
N MET A 102 9.23 -4.02 12.69
CA MET A 102 8.90 -2.76 11.99
C MET A 102 8.19 -3.03 10.66
N MET A 103 8.65 -4.02 9.88
CA MET A 103 8.02 -4.38 8.61
C MET A 103 6.58 -4.89 8.79
N ILE A 104 6.38 -5.80 9.76
CA ILE A 104 5.04 -6.31 10.11
C ILE A 104 4.14 -5.16 10.58
N SER A 105 4.67 -4.23 11.38
CA SER A 105 3.92 -3.07 11.85
C SER A 105 3.46 -2.16 10.71
N SER A 106 4.30 -1.95 9.69
CA SER A 106 3.95 -1.17 8.51
C SER A 106 2.85 -1.87 7.69
N PHE A 107 2.92 -3.19 7.55
CA PHE A 107 1.87 -3.97 6.88
C PHE A 107 0.53 -3.88 7.64
N ALA A 108 0.56 -4.07 8.96
CA ALA A 108 -0.62 -3.94 9.82
C ALA A 108 -1.23 -2.54 9.74
N LEU A 109 -0.39 -1.49 9.74
CA LEU A 109 -0.82 -0.11 9.61
C LEU A 109 -1.49 0.13 8.25
N GLY A 110 -0.89 -0.35 7.16
CA GLY A 110 -1.52 -0.30 5.84
C GLY A 110 -2.89 -0.98 5.82
N PHE A 111 -3.00 -2.16 6.41
CA PHE A 111 -4.27 -2.88 6.52
C PHE A 111 -5.33 -2.12 7.33
N VAL A 112 -4.93 -1.44 8.41
CA VAL A 112 -5.83 -0.59 9.21
C VAL A 112 -6.30 0.62 8.40
N ILE A 113 -5.41 1.31 7.68
CA ILE A 113 -5.78 2.43 6.81
C ILE A 113 -6.73 1.96 5.73
N GLN A 114 -6.42 0.86 5.05
CA GLN A 114 -7.26 0.28 4.00
C GLN A 114 -8.66 -0.03 4.51
N ASN A 115 -8.78 -0.72 5.65
CA ASN A 115 -10.09 -1.05 6.22
C ASN A 115 -10.85 0.18 6.72
N THR A 116 -10.15 1.19 7.23
CA THR A 116 -10.75 2.47 7.61
C THR A 116 -11.33 3.18 6.39
N LEU A 117 -10.59 3.20 5.28
CA LEU A 117 -11.09 3.72 4.01
C LEU A 117 -12.30 2.93 3.50
N LEU A 118 -12.26 1.60 3.54
CA LEU A 118 -13.41 0.77 3.15
C LEU A 118 -14.64 0.98 4.04
N LEU A 119 -14.43 1.26 5.33
CA LEU A 119 -15.52 1.58 6.28
C LEU A 119 -16.14 2.94 5.97
N VAL A 120 -15.32 3.96 5.67
CA VAL A 120 -15.78 5.33 5.44
C VAL A 120 -16.40 5.51 4.05
N TYR A 121 -15.80 4.90 3.01
CA TYR A 121 -16.21 5.09 1.61
C TYR A 121 -17.07 3.93 1.07
N GLY A 122 -17.22 2.86 1.85
CA GLY A 122 -17.95 1.66 1.46
C GLY A 122 -17.18 0.76 0.48
N LYS A 123 -17.52 -0.53 0.48
CA LYS A 123 -17.03 -1.52 -0.49
C LYS A 123 -17.81 -1.41 -1.81
N ALA A 124 -17.78 -0.25 -2.46
CA ALA A 124 -18.48 -0.09 -3.74
C ALA A 124 -17.72 -0.80 -4.86
N THR A 125 -17.89 -2.12 -5.01
CA THR A 125 -17.56 -2.82 -6.24
C THR A 125 -18.55 -2.39 -7.32
N ARG A 126 -18.20 -1.40 -8.13
CA ARG A 126 -18.94 -1.15 -9.38
C ARG A 126 -18.63 -2.30 -10.34
N SER A 127 -19.55 -3.25 -10.44
CA SER A 127 -19.56 -4.20 -11.54
C SER A 127 -19.72 -3.41 -12.84
N VAL A 128 -18.70 -3.46 -13.69
CA VAL A 128 -18.82 -2.94 -15.06
C VAL A 128 -19.72 -3.92 -15.80
N THR A 129 -20.99 -3.55 -16.01
CA THR A 129 -21.89 -4.32 -16.87
C THR A 129 -21.24 -4.36 -18.26
N PRO A 130 -20.94 -5.55 -18.84
CA PRO A 130 -20.46 -5.63 -20.21
C PRO A 130 -21.60 -5.14 -21.11
N THR A 131 -21.42 -3.97 -21.73
CA THR A 131 -22.27 -3.55 -22.84
C THR A 131 -21.89 -4.42 -24.03
N GLY A 132 -22.80 -5.32 -24.43
CA GLY A 132 -22.71 -6.09 -25.67
C GLY A 132 -22.92 -5.22 -26.91
#